data_AF-A0A8T2SQD7-F1
#
_entry.id   AF-A0A8T2SQD7-F1
#
_cell.length_a   1.000
_cell.length_b   1.000
_cell.length_c   1.000
_cell.angle_alpha   90.00
_cell.angle_beta   90.00
_cell.angle_gamma   90.00
#
_symmetry.space_group_name_H-M   'P 1'
#
loop_
_entity.id
_entity.type
_entity.pdbx_description
1 polymer ?
#
loop_
_entity_poly.entity_id
_entity_poly.type
_entity_poly.pdbx_seq_one_letter_code
_entity_poly.pdbx_strand_id
1 'polypeptide(L)'
;MGTGANAIVAATARACTTITTQPLDIASTRMKMGSFGKSRAIASKAGQYAGLIPTLVGNATSRLFNKLLRTQSLVTLLLLISLSVSVFHAPICWMLVCKFGMGITGAVVAPLAIYDTFSPKYVQVRMPLSMETLQDLKPFLKLALPSVAMICLEWWSYEVLVILSGFLSNPEVQVAAISVFVNTEWLIYMISFGLNATASTRVQ
;
A
#
# COMPACT_ATOMS: atom_id res chain seq x y z
N MET A 1 -25.55 3.46 -3.63
CA MET A 1 -24.58 4.54 -3.34
C MET A 1 -24.26 5.24 -4.65
N GLY A 2 -24.53 6.55 -4.73
CA GLY A 2 -24.38 7.33 -5.96
C GLY A 2 -22.92 7.44 -6.43
N THR A 3 -22.75 7.63 -7.73
CA THR A 3 -21.46 7.79 -8.43
C THR A 3 -20.55 8.86 -7.81
N GLY A 4 -21.11 9.86 -7.12
CA GLY A 4 -20.37 10.87 -6.37
C GLY A 4 -19.66 10.35 -5.10
N ALA A 5 -20.32 9.49 -4.31
CA ALA A 5 -19.72 8.92 -3.10
C ALA A 5 -18.45 8.10 -3.44
N ASN A 6 -18.43 7.46 -4.61
CA ASN A 6 -17.27 6.71 -5.10
C ASN A 6 -16.07 7.62 -5.44
N ALA A 7 -16.29 8.86 -5.87
CA ALA A 7 -15.24 9.82 -6.19
C ALA A 7 -14.56 10.38 -4.92
N ILE A 8 -15.35 10.61 -3.87
CA ILE A 8 -14.84 11.03 -2.56
C ILE A 8 -14.09 9.88 -1.88
N VAL A 9 -14.66 8.67 -1.89
CA VAL A 9 -13.97 7.47 -1.41
C VAL A 9 -12.65 7.27 -2.17
N ALA A 10 -12.63 7.48 -3.48
CA ALA A 10 -11.42 7.40 -4.29
C ALA A 10 -10.36 8.45 -3.94
N ALA A 11 -10.76 9.72 -3.81
CA ALA A 11 -9.86 10.81 -3.49
C ALA A 11 -9.31 10.69 -2.05
N THR A 12 -10.18 10.36 -1.09
CA THR A 12 -9.79 10.14 0.30
C THR A 12 -8.94 8.86 0.43
N ALA A 13 -9.26 7.78 -0.29
CA ALA A 13 -8.41 6.59 -0.31
C ALA A 13 -7.00 6.90 -0.84
N ARG A 14 -6.88 7.68 -1.93
CA ARG A 14 -5.58 8.12 -2.49
C ARG A 14 -4.78 8.98 -1.51
N ALA A 15 -5.44 9.94 -0.85
CA ALA A 15 -4.81 10.77 0.17
C ALA A 15 -4.38 9.95 1.39
N CYS A 16 -5.22 9.02 1.86
CA CYS A 16 -4.96 8.20 3.04
C CYS A 16 -3.85 7.18 2.79
N THR A 17 -3.76 6.57 1.61
CA THR A 17 -2.65 5.67 1.26
C THR A 17 -1.31 6.40 1.16
N THR A 18 -1.31 7.66 0.68
CA THR A 18 -0.10 8.49 0.65
C THR A 18 0.35 8.85 2.07
N ILE A 19 -0.60 9.13 2.97
CA ILE A 19 -0.33 9.43 4.39
C ILE A 19 0.14 8.19 5.17
N THR A 20 -0.39 6.99 4.87
CA THR A 20 0.03 5.75 5.57
C THR A 20 1.48 5.38 5.32
N THR A 21 2.03 5.70 4.14
CA THR A 21 3.38 5.27 3.72
C THR A 21 4.47 6.31 3.96
N GLN A 22 4.09 7.55 4.32
CA GLN A 22 5.01 8.65 4.61
C GLN A 22 6.05 8.38 5.72
N PRO A 23 5.78 7.65 6.81
CA PRO A 23 6.79 7.46 7.85
C PRO A 23 7.94 6.56 7.44
N LEU A 24 7.74 5.57 6.54
CA LEU A 24 8.82 4.70 6.06
C LEU A 24 9.80 5.47 5.17
N ASP A 25 9.29 6.37 4.33
CA ASP A 25 10.13 7.28 3.52
C ASP A 25 10.87 8.31 4.40
N ILE A 26 10.22 8.83 5.45
CA ILE A 26 10.84 9.77 6.39
C ILE A 26 11.88 9.06 7.28
N ALA A 27 11.59 7.87 7.79
CA ALA A 27 12.50 7.08 8.62
C ALA A 27 13.71 6.59 7.82
N SER A 28 13.51 6.11 6.59
CA SER A 28 14.60 5.72 5.68
C SER A 28 15.48 6.90 5.27
N THR A 29 14.89 8.08 5.04
CA THR A 29 15.62 9.32 4.76
C THR A 29 16.39 9.80 6.00
N ARG A 30 15.83 9.65 7.22
CA ARG A 30 16.51 10.03 8.47
C ARG A 30 17.63 9.06 8.88
N MET A 31 17.50 7.77 8.59
CA MET A 31 18.62 6.82 8.73
C MET A 31 19.79 7.22 7.82
N LYS A 32 19.51 7.70 6.61
CA LYS A 32 20.51 8.20 5.63
C LYS A 32 21.38 9.35 6.17
N MET A 33 20.87 10.15 7.10
CA MET A 33 21.56 11.31 7.69
C MET A 33 22.42 10.98 8.92
N GLY A 34 22.57 9.70 9.28
CA GLY A 34 23.50 9.27 10.33
C GLY A 34 23.07 9.59 11.77
N SER A 35 21.84 10.05 11.98
CA SER A 35 21.31 10.42 13.30
C SER A 35 20.56 9.30 14.02
N PHE A 36 20.24 8.19 13.34
CA PHE A 36 19.46 7.07 13.88
C PHE A 36 20.10 5.71 13.53
N GLY A 37 20.37 4.88 14.55
CA GLY A 37 20.85 3.49 14.43
C GLY A 37 22.37 3.31 14.53
N LYS A 38 22.81 2.13 15.02
CA LYS A 38 24.23 1.81 15.21
C LYS A 38 24.95 1.32 13.93
N SER A 39 24.22 0.97 12.86
CA SER A 39 24.79 0.38 11.62
C SER A 39 24.62 1.28 10.40
N ARG A 40 25.74 1.79 9.86
CA ARG A 40 25.81 2.57 8.61
C ARG A 40 25.38 1.76 7.37
N ALA A 41 25.53 0.44 7.38
CA ALA A 41 25.16 -0.43 6.27
C ALA A 41 23.63 -0.49 6.09
N ILE A 42 22.88 -0.59 7.20
CA ILE A 42 21.42 -0.59 7.20
C ILE A 42 20.89 0.75 6.69
N ALA A 43 21.46 1.86 7.18
CA ALA A 43 21.09 3.22 6.78
C ALA A 43 21.30 3.48 5.28
N SER A 44 22.42 3.02 4.72
CA SER A 44 22.71 3.18 3.28
C SER A 44 21.73 2.42 2.40
N LYS A 45 21.31 1.22 2.79
CA LYS A 45 20.33 0.43 2.03
C LYS A 45 18.92 1.02 2.16
N ALA A 46 18.50 1.40 3.36
CA ALA A 46 17.20 2.05 3.58
C ALA A 46 17.04 3.32 2.74
N GLY A 47 18.09 4.13 2.63
CA GLY A 47 18.08 5.36 1.84
C GLY A 47 17.83 5.19 0.34
N GLN A 48 18.04 3.99 -0.24
CA GLN A 48 17.71 3.72 -1.65
C GLN A 48 16.21 3.58 -1.89
N TYR A 49 15.43 3.28 -0.84
CA TYR A 49 13.98 3.13 -0.91
C TYR A 49 13.23 4.47 -0.87
N ALA A 50 13.85 5.55 -0.38
CA ALA A 50 13.22 6.88 -0.30
C ALA A 50 12.82 7.50 -1.67
N GLY A 51 13.40 7.01 -2.78
CA GLY A 51 13.04 7.43 -4.14
C GLY A 51 11.75 6.79 -4.68
N LEU A 52 11.06 5.97 -3.88
CA LEU A 52 9.91 5.17 -4.32
C LEU A 52 8.56 5.88 -4.18
N ILE A 53 8.53 7.17 -3.82
CA ILE A 53 7.30 7.97 -3.69
C ILE A 53 6.34 7.83 -4.89
N PRO A 54 6.79 7.84 -6.16
CA PRO A 54 5.87 7.67 -7.29
C PRO A 54 5.15 6.32 -7.31
N THR A 55 5.78 5.27 -6.80
CA THR A 55 5.20 3.92 -6.77
C THR A 55 4.09 3.77 -5.72
N LEU A 56 4.11 4.60 -4.67
CA LEU A 56 3.05 4.66 -3.66
C LEU A 56 1.73 5.14 -4.26
N VAL A 57 1.79 6.12 -5.18
CA VAL A 57 0.62 6.62 -5.91
C VAL A 57 0.03 5.54 -6.82
N GLY A 58 0.89 4.75 -7.47
CA GLY A 58 0.46 3.59 -8.24
C GLY A 58 -0.25 2.55 -7.37
N ASN A 59 0.33 2.19 -6.23
CA ASN A 59 -0.26 1.22 -5.30
C ASN A 59 -1.59 1.70 -4.72
N ALA A 60 -1.73 2.99 -4.43
CA ALA A 60 -3.00 3.60 -4.04
C ALA A 60 -4.10 3.40 -5.10
N THR A 61 -3.73 3.58 -6.37
CA THR A 61 -4.63 3.42 -7.51
C THR A 61 -5.07 1.96 -7.65
N SER A 62 -4.16 0.99 -7.54
CA SER A 62 -4.48 -0.44 -7.57
C SER A 62 -5.38 -0.87 -6.41
N ARG A 63 -5.17 -0.33 -5.20
CA ARG A 63 -6.03 -0.59 -4.03
C ARG A 63 -7.44 -0.08 -4.24
N LEU A 64 -7.59 1.11 -4.81
CA LEU A 64 -8.89 1.67 -5.16
C LEU A 64 -9.61 0.83 -6.22
N PHE A 65 -8.88 0.41 -7.27
CA PHE A 65 -9.41 -0.47 -8.30
C PHE A 65 -9.99 -1.77 -7.70
N ASN A 66 -9.25 -2.41 -6.80
CA ASN A 66 -9.72 -3.62 -6.11
C ASN A 66 -10.97 -3.37 -5.26
N LYS A 67 -11.05 -2.23 -4.59
CA LYS A 67 -12.24 -1.85 -3.81
C LYS A 67 -13.46 -1.66 -4.71
N LEU A 68 -13.30 -1.00 -5.87
CA LEU A 68 -14.39 -0.78 -6.83
C LEU A 68 -14.95 -2.09 -7.37
N LEU A 69 -14.09 -3.00 -7.84
CA LEU A 69 -14.50 -4.33 -8.30
C LEU A 69 -15.25 -5.09 -7.20
N ARG A 70 -14.75 -5.02 -5.96
CA ARG A 70 -15.37 -5.67 -4.81
C ARG A 70 -16.75 -5.10 -4.48
N THR A 71 -16.94 -3.77 -4.53
CA THR A 71 -18.24 -3.13 -4.27
C THR A 71 -19.27 -3.37 -5.37
N GLN A 72 -18.83 -3.64 -6.59
CA GLN A 72 -19.71 -4.00 -7.71
C GLN A 72 -20.00 -5.51 -7.79
N SER A 73 -19.63 -6.27 -6.76
CA SER A 73 -19.75 -7.73 -6.70
C SER A 73 -19.00 -8.48 -7.82
N LEU A 74 -18.02 -7.84 -8.47
CA LEU A 74 -17.14 -8.44 -9.49
C LEU A 74 -15.96 -9.20 -8.85
N VAL A 75 -16.25 -10.03 -7.85
CA VAL A 75 -15.24 -10.72 -7.03
C VAL A 75 -14.48 -11.79 -7.81
N THR A 76 -15.11 -12.47 -8.77
CA THR A 76 -14.45 -13.45 -9.63
C THR A 76 -13.41 -12.78 -10.54
N LEU A 77 -13.72 -11.59 -11.08
CA LEU A 77 -12.76 -10.82 -11.87
C LEU A 77 -11.58 -10.35 -11.01
N LEU A 78 -11.85 -9.87 -9.80
CA LEU A 78 -10.82 -9.50 -8.83
C LEU A 78 -9.90 -10.69 -8.52
N LEU A 79 -10.45 -11.90 -8.34
CA LEU A 79 -9.69 -13.12 -8.11
C LEU A 79 -8.77 -13.45 -9.30
N LEU A 80 -9.28 -13.41 -10.53
CA LEU A 80 -8.51 -13.69 -11.74
C LEU A 80 -7.35 -12.70 -11.92
N ILE A 81 -7.59 -11.41 -11.68
CA ILE A 81 -6.54 -10.38 -11.74
C ILE A 81 -5.49 -10.63 -10.65
N SER A 82 -5.91 -10.96 -9.43
CA SER A 82 -5.00 -11.19 -8.30
C SER A 82 -4.12 -12.43 -8.50
N LEU A 83 -4.69 -13.51 -9.06
CA LEU A 83 -3.96 -14.71 -9.46
C LEU A 83 -2.97 -14.40 -10.57
N SER A 84 -3.40 -13.66 -11.59
CA SER A 84 -2.52 -13.25 -12.69
C SER A 84 -1.34 -12.43 -12.18
N VAL A 85 -1.60 -11.43 -11.31
CA VAL A 85 -0.54 -10.64 -10.66
C VAL A 85 0.41 -11.57 -9.90
N SER A 86 -0.10 -12.49 -9.08
CA SER A 86 0.76 -13.39 -8.29
C SER A 86 1.65 -14.28 -9.16
N VAL A 87 1.11 -14.83 -10.25
CA VAL A 87 1.86 -15.71 -11.18
C VAL A 87 2.93 -14.93 -11.95
N PHE A 88 2.59 -13.74 -12.44
CA PHE A 88 3.50 -12.95 -13.29
C PHE A 88 4.43 -12.03 -12.51
N HIS A 89 4.17 -11.79 -11.22
CA HIS A 89 4.96 -10.88 -10.40
C HIS A 89 6.43 -11.31 -10.31
N ALA A 90 6.71 -12.57 -9.97
CA ALA A 90 8.08 -13.05 -9.82
C ALA A 90 8.88 -13.01 -11.16
N PRO A 91 8.34 -13.49 -12.29
CA PRO A 91 9.00 -13.35 -13.60
C PRO A 91 9.27 -11.90 -14.01
N ILE A 92 8.30 -11.00 -13.84
CA ILE A 92 8.43 -9.59 -14.24
C ILE A 92 9.43 -8.88 -13.32
N CYS A 93 9.38 -9.14 -12.02
CA CYS A 93 10.35 -8.62 -11.06
C CYS A 93 11.76 -9.09 -11.42
N TRP A 94 11.95 -10.39 -11.69
CA TRP A 94 13.24 -10.92 -12.14
C TRP A 94 13.74 -10.25 -13.42
N MET A 95 12.88 -10.06 -14.41
CA MET A 95 13.24 -9.41 -15.67
C MET A 95 13.64 -7.94 -15.45
N LEU A 96 12.87 -7.16 -14.70
CA LEU A 96 13.16 -5.74 -14.44
C LEU A 96 14.43 -5.55 -13.61
N VAL A 97 14.64 -6.39 -12.60
CA VAL A 97 15.80 -6.31 -11.71
C VAL A 97 17.05 -6.83 -12.41
N CYS A 98 17.00 -8.04 -12.97
CA CYS A 98 18.19 -8.76 -13.44
C CYS A 98 18.51 -8.53 -14.92
N LYS A 99 17.51 -8.35 -15.79
CA LYS A 99 17.76 -8.14 -17.24
C LYS A 99 17.88 -6.66 -17.59
N PHE A 100 16.97 -5.83 -17.06
CA PHE A 100 16.98 -4.39 -17.32
C PHE A 100 17.85 -3.59 -16.35
N GLY A 101 18.40 -4.23 -15.31
CA GLY A 101 19.32 -3.58 -14.37
C GLY A 101 18.66 -2.49 -13.53
N MET A 102 17.33 -2.47 -13.40
CA MET A 102 16.59 -1.41 -12.71
C MET A 102 16.69 -1.51 -11.17
N GLY A 103 17.36 -2.54 -10.65
CA GLY A 103 17.57 -2.74 -9.21
C GLY A 103 16.26 -2.71 -8.42
N ILE A 104 16.27 -2.06 -7.25
CA ILE A 104 15.08 -1.95 -6.39
C ILE A 104 13.91 -1.29 -7.12
N THR A 105 14.16 -0.27 -7.94
CA THR A 105 13.10 0.41 -8.71
C THR A 105 12.31 -0.56 -9.59
N GLY A 106 12.99 -1.52 -10.23
CA GLY A 106 12.37 -2.57 -11.02
C GLY A 106 11.39 -3.44 -10.22
N ALA A 107 11.76 -3.81 -8.99
CA ALA A 107 10.91 -4.60 -8.11
C ALA A 107 9.63 -3.85 -7.71
N VAL A 108 9.69 -2.53 -7.59
CA VAL A 108 8.56 -1.72 -7.12
C VAL A 108 7.61 -1.31 -8.24
N VAL A 109 8.08 -1.19 -9.48
CA VAL A 109 7.21 -0.90 -10.64
C VAL A 109 6.58 -2.16 -11.24
N ALA A 110 7.12 -3.35 -10.98
CA ALA A 110 6.61 -4.62 -11.49
C ALA A 110 5.10 -4.84 -11.23
N PRO A 111 4.56 -4.60 -10.01
CA PRO A 111 3.14 -4.76 -9.74
C PRO A 111 2.27 -3.77 -10.51
N LEU A 112 2.75 -2.53 -10.69
CA LEU A 112 2.01 -1.47 -11.41
C LEU A 112 1.86 -1.80 -12.89
N ALA A 113 2.94 -2.29 -13.51
CA ALA A 113 2.94 -2.72 -14.90
C ALA A 113 1.89 -3.82 -15.15
N ILE A 114 1.69 -4.73 -14.21
CA ILE A 114 0.66 -5.77 -14.33
C ILE A 114 -0.73 -5.16 -14.18
N TYR A 115 -0.98 -4.32 -13.17
CA TYR A 115 -2.29 -3.68 -12.97
C TYR A 115 -2.73 -2.81 -14.16
N ASP A 116 -1.80 -2.08 -14.79
CA ASP A 116 -2.10 -1.23 -15.93
C ASP A 116 -2.54 -2.02 -17.18
N THR A 117 -2.14 -3.28 -17.32
CA THR A 117 -2.65 -4.12 -18.42
C THR A 117 -4.14 -4.46 -18.30
N PHE A 118 -4.68 -4.46 -17.08
CA PHE A 118 -6.10 -4.76 -16.80
C PHE A 118 -6.96 -3.50 -16.63
N SER A 119 -6.36 -2.37 -16.23
CA SER A 119 -7.05 -1.10 -15.94
C SER A 119 -7.93 -0.54 -17.09
N PRO A 120 -7.45 -0.41 -18.35
CA PRO A 120 -8.20 0.31 -19.39
C PRO A 120 -9.40 -0.45 -19.96
N LYS A 121 -9.49 -1.77 -19.77
CA LYS A 121 -10.58 -2.60 -20.34
C LYS A 121 -11.83 -2.68 -19.45
N TYR A 122 -11.70 -2.43 -18.15
CA TYR A 122 -12.79 -2.71 -17.18
C TYR A 122 -13.28 -1.46 -16.43
N VAL A 123 -12.61 -0.32 -16.57
CA VAL A 123 -12.96 0.92 -15.85
C VAL A 123 -13.09 2.08 -16.83
N GLN A 124 -14.23 2.16 -17.53
CA GLN A 124 -14.76 3.45 -17.98
C GLN A 124 -15.51 4.11 -16.82
N VAL A 125 -14.82 4.44 -15.74
CA VAL A 125 -15.42 5.27 -14.68
C VAL A 125 -15.02 6.71 -14.97
N ARG A 126 -15.74 7.32 -15.93
CA ARG A 126 -15.80 8.80 -16.03
C ARG A 126 -16.51 9.28 -14.77
N MET A 127 -15.76 9.84 -13.82
CA MET A 127 -16.31 10.44 -12.62
C MET A 127 -16.61 11.92 -12.89
N PRO A 128 -17.88 12.33 -13.05
CA PRO A 128 -18.19 13.74 -13.03
C PRO A 128 -17.98 14.26 -11.60
N LEU A 129 -17.00 15.16 -11.42
CA LEU A 129 -16.93 15.98 -10.21
C LEU A 129 -18.13 16.93 -10.24
N SER A 130 -19.20 16.62 -9.52
CA SER A 130 -20.36 17.51 -9.37
C SER A 130 -20.34 18.20 -8.00
N MET A 131 -20.88 19.41 -7.92
CA MET A 131 -20.99 20.15 -6.65
C MET A 131 -21.92 19.44 -5.64
N GLU A 132 -22.89 18.65 -6.10
CA GLU A 132 -23.71 17.79 -5.24
C GLU A 132 -22.87 16.72 -4.52
N THR A 133 -21.83 16.20 -5.19
CA THR A 133 -20.94 15.20 -4.60
C THR A 133 -20.22 15.75 -3.37
N LEU A 134 -19.86 17.04 -3.36
CA LEU A 134 -19.15 17.67 -2.24
C LEU A 134 -20.02 17.84 -0.97
N GLN A 135 -21.35 17.76 -1.08
CA GLN A 135 -22.24 17.88 0.09
C GLN A 135 -22.14 16.66 1.01
N ASP A 136 -21.89 15.47 0.46
CA ASP A 136 -21.69 14.23 1.22
C ASP A 136 -20.26 14.09 1.80
N LEU A 137 -19.36 15.03 1.51
CA LEU A 137 -17.96 14.96 1.90
C LEU A 137 -17.78 15.05 3.42
N LYS A 138 -18.52 15.94 4.10
CA LYS A 138 -18.34 16.18 5.53
C LYS A 138 -18.77 14.98 6.39
N PRO A 139 -19.95 14.37 6.19
CA PRO A 139 -20.32 13.13 6.87
C PRO A 139 -19.37 11.97 6.56
N PHE A 140 -18.93 11.86 5.30
CA PHE A 140 -17.96 10.85 4.90
C PHE A 140 -16.62 11.01 5.62
N LEU A 141 -16.04 12.21 5.64
CA LEU A 141 -14.76 12.47 6.32
C LEU A 141 -14.84 12.21 7.83
N LYS A 142 -15.98 12.47 8.46
CA LYS A 142 -16.19 12.17 9.89
C LYS A 142 -16.07 10.67 10.21
N LEU A 143 -16.42 9.80 9.25
CA LEU A 143 -16.26 8.35 9.36
C LEU A 143 -14.88 7.87 8.88
N ALA A 144 -14.40 8.42 7.77
CA ALA A 144 -13.15 8.00 7.15
C ALA A 144 -11.92 8.38 7.97
N LEU A 145 -11.89 9.57 8.58
CA LEU A 145 -10.71 10.05 9.32
C LEU A 145 -10.35 9.15 10.52
N PRO A 146 -11.28 8.76 11.42
CA PRO A 146 -10.96 7.82 12.48
C PRO A 146 -10.46 6.47 11.98
N SER A 147 -11.08 5.91 10.93
CA SER A 147 -10.65 4.63 10.36
C SER A 147 -9.24 4.70 9.78
N VAL A 148 -8.93 5.80 9.09
CA VAL A 148 -7.59 6.03 8.53
C VAL A 148 -6.58 6.21 9.64
N ALA A 149 -6.89 6.99 10.68
CA ALA A 149 -6.01 7.19 11.82
C ALA A 149 -5.70 5.87 12.55
N MET A 150 -6.71 5.01 12.74
CA MET A 150 -6.53 3.69 13.36
C MET A 150 -5.54 2.83 12.57
N ILE A 151 -5.71 2.74 11.25
CA ILE A 151 -4.80 1.99 10.36
C ILE A 151 -3.40 2.64 10.39
N CYS A 152 -3.30 3.96 10.21
CA CYS A 152 -2.02 4.66 10.27
C CYS A 152 -1.26 4.37 11.57
N LEU A 153 -1.93 4.47 12.73
CA LEU A 153 -1.29 4.25 14.04
C LEU A 153 -0.80 2.81 14.21
N GLU A 154 -1.55 1.83 13.73
CA GLU A 154 -1.13 0.42 13.72
C GLU A 154 0.14 0.25 12.90
N TRP A 155 0.15 0.70 11.65
CA TRP A 155 1.30 0.60 10.76
C TRP A 155 2.52 1.37 11.30
N TRP A 156 2.30 2.59 11.81
CA TRP A 156 3.38 3.42 12.36
C TRP A 156 3.98 2.80 13.62
N SER A 157 3.20 2.05 14.39
CA SER A 157 3.72 1.32 15.55
C SER A 157 4.72 0.24 15.15
N TYR A 158 4.45 -0.51 14.07
CA TYR A 158 5.39 -1.48 13.52
C TYR A 158 6.67 -0.82 12.99
N GLU A 159 6.55 0.32 12.32
CA GLU A 159 7.71 1.11 11.87
C GLU A 159 8.59 1.56 13.06
N VAL A 160 7.97 2.04 14.13
CA VAL A 160 8.68 2.40 15.36
C VAL A 160 9.39 1.19 15.95
N LEU A 161 8.75 0.01 16.00
CA LEU A 161 9.40 -1.22 16.48
C LEU A 161 10.63 -1.59 15.65
N VAL A 162 10.55 -1.52 14.32
CA VAL A 162 11.68 -1.77 13.42
C VAL A 162 12.80 -0.76 13.67
N ILE A 163 12.48 0.53 13.79
CA ILE A 163 13.47 1.58 14.08
C ILE A 163 14.15 1.34 15.43
N LEU A 164 13.38 1.05 16.48
CA LEU A 164 13.90 0.77 17.83
C LEU A 164 14.82 -0.46 17.82
N SER A 165 14.51 -1.47 17.01
CA SER A 165 15.37 -2.65 16.86
C SER A 165 16.76 -2.34 16.32
N GLY A 166 16.89 -1.28 15.52
CA GLY A 166 18.17 -0.77 15.00
C GLY A 166 19.08 -0.11 16.05
N PHE A 167 18.61 0.12 17.28
CA PHE A 167 19.39 0.69 18.39
C PHE A 167 19.90 -0.35 19.39
N LEU A 168 19.35 -1.56 19.36
CA LEU A 168 19.72 -2.64 20.26
C LEU A 168 21.09 -3.24 19.89
N SER A 169 21.62 -4.11 20.74
CA SER A 169 22.88 -4.82 20.50
C SER A 169 22.72 -5.80 19.33
N ASN A 170 23.65 -5.83 18.37
CA ASN A 170 23.53 -6.61 17.13
C ASN A 170 22.31 -6.20 16.26
N PRO A 171 22.24 -4.94 15.80
CA PRO A 171 21.06 -4.38 15.13
C PRO A 171 20.64 -5.15 13.87
N GLU A 172 21.58 -5.77 13.16
CA GLU A 172 21.29 -6.58 11.97
C GLU A 172 20.40 -7.79 12.30
N VAL A 173 20.71 -8.50 13.39
CA VAL A 173 19.95 -9.66 13.84
C VAL A 173 18.57 -9.22 14.34
N GLN A 174 18.51 -8.10 15.06
CA GLN A 174 17.27 -7.63 15.67
C GLN A 174 16.28 -7.08 14.64
N VAL A 175 16.76 -6.28 13.69
CA VAL A 175 15.95 -5.79 12.56
C VAL A 175 15.47 -6.98 11.73
N ALA A 176 16.32 -7.98 11.46
CA ALA A 176 15.92 -9.18 10.75
C ALA A 176 14.83 -9.98 11.49
N ALA A 177 14.99 -10.18 12.81
CA ALA A 177 14.02 -10.89 13.62
C ALA A 177 12.65 -10.18 13.67
N ILE A 178 12.62 -8.86 13.91
CA ILE A 178 11.38 -8.09 13.86
C ILE A 178 10.78 -8.11 12.46
N SER A 179 11.58 -8.03 11.41
CA SER A 179 11.08 -8.10 10.03
C SER A 179 10.38 -9.44 9.76
N VAL A 180 10.95 -10.57 10.18
CA VAL A 180 10.31 -11.89 10.05
C VAL A 180 9.00 -11.93 10.85
N PHE A 181 9.01 -11.40 12.07
CA PHE A 181 7.82 -11.36 12.93
C PHE A 181 6.68 -10.56 12.27
N VAL A 182 6.95 -9.33 11.84
CA VAL A 182 5.96 -8.46 11.18
C VAL A 182 5.43 -9.09 9.88
N ASN A 183 6.30 -9.72 9.07
CA ASN A 183 5.83 -10.41 7.86
C ASN A 183 4.95 -11.62 8.18
N THR A 184 5.26 -12.35 9.26
CA THR A 184 4.46 -13.51 9.70
C THR A 184 3.09 -13.06 10.22
N GLU A 185 3.06 -12.00 11.01
CA GLU A 185 1.82 -11.36 11.46
C GLU A 185 0.96 -10.94 10.26
N TRP A 186 1.57 -10.30 9.25
CA TRP A 186 0.86 -9.86 8.05
C TRP A 186 0.23 -11.02 7.27
N LEU A 187 0.94 -12.14 7.15
CA LEU A 187 0.42 -13.36 6.52
C LEU A 187 -0.84 -13.87 7.23
N ILE A 188 -0.84 -13.86 8.56
CA ILE A 188 -1.99 -14.27 9.36
C ILE A 188 -3.12 -13.24 9.24
N TYR A 189 -2.80 -11.95 9.30
CA TYR A 189 -3.74 -10.85 9.19
C TYR A 189 -4.53 -10.88 7.87
N MET A 190 -3.96 -11.36 6.76
CA MET A 190 -4.66 -11.48 5.49
C MET A 190 -5.92 -12.35 5.54
N ILE A 191 -5.94 -13.36 6.39
CA ILE A 191 -7.13 -14.21 6.58
C ILE A 191 -8.26 -13.37 7.18
N SER A 192 -7.96 -12.68 8.30
CA SER A 192 -8.90 -11.78 8.97
C SER A 192 -9.36 -10.65 8.05
N PHE A 193 -8.44 -10.07 7.27
CA PHE A 193 -8.76 -9.03 6.30
C PHE A 193 -9.73 -9.52 5.22
N GLY A 194 -9.53 -10.73 4.68
CA GLY A 194 -10.42 -11.33 3.68
C GLY A 194 -11.83 -11.59 4.21
N LEU A 195 -11.94 -12.08 5.45
CA LEU A 195 -13.23 -12.29 6.12
C LEU A 195 -13.95 -10.96 6.37
N ASN A 196 -13.26 -9.96 6.91
CA ASN A 196 -13.81 -8.62 7.14
C ASN A 196 -14.28 -7.98 5.83
N ALA A 197 -13.48 -8.08 4.77
CA ALA A 197 -13.84 -7.59 3.45
C ALA A 197 -15.13 -8.21 2.91
N THR A 198 -15.32 -9.52 3.12
CA THR A 198 -16.51 -10.26 2.70
C THR A 198 -17.73 -9.84 3.52
N ALA A 199 -17.59 -9.80 4.85
CA ALA A 199 -18.66 -9.36 5.75
C ALA A 199 -19.11 -7.92 5.43
N SER A 200 -18.17 -7.00 5.24
CA SER A 200 -18.44 -5.60 4.90
C SER A 200 -19.26 -5.46 3.60
N THR A 201 -19.00 -6.29 2.59
CA THR A 201 -19.76 -6.24 1.32
C THR A 201 -21.17 -6.83 1.40
N ARG A 202 -21.49 -7.59 2.46
CA ARG A 202 -22.80 -8.23 2.65
C ARG A 202 -23.74 -7.41 3.52
N VAL A 203 -23.19 -6.60 4.42
CA VAL A 203 -23.94 -5.74 5.35
C VAL A 203 -24.29 -4.38 4.73
N GLN A 204 -23.62 -4.01 3.63
CA GLN A 204 -23.74 -2.74 2.92
C GLN A 204 -24.77 -2.81 1.79
#